data_AF-A0A7Y4VI70-F1
#
_entry.id   AF-A0A7Y4VI70-F1
#
_cell.length_a   1.000
_cell.length_b   1.000
_cell.length_c   1.000
_cell.angle_alpha   90.00
_cell.angle_beta   90.00
_cell.angle_gamma   90.00
#
_symmetry.space_group_name_H-M   'P 1'
#
loop_
_entity.id
_entity.type
_entity.pdbx_description
1 polymer ?
#
loop_
_entity_poly.entity_id
_entity_poly.type
_entity_poly.pdbx_seq_one_letter_code
_entity_poly.pdbx_strand_id
1 'polypeptide(L)'
;MKKIFLSNIIFTGLILLVFLNSLIISQTTYIWVGSVNSSFSNGGNWSPYRQIGRATDRLVFNNGQNITISGLNQITFAQMVIRDNTNVTFIPGSGNARIIFIEGELSDAPNGRNERVIADLKYNEYNIEEKVKDIATLKYKEYGITEETKKTDLATLKYSEYNNPPASGMGDLKVNTDPMYNPNNSNVYIENGSSFRINASDPSLSILLKQNAKAEIYGTFVLEGQMHNSFNSNDPYSIYFKPGSKLIQKCPGNVFNSTGAPNSVVFESGSAIEIQNSAALSPFAMESPYSKMVLDEGSKFIMSAPGSTALRLSGRNYSILEINCIMNLNEIIISDCYIKDLIINPAASLTINNLNYANPVPYIKLRGDLIANGNLVFPENTTSNINISIEGTQLQKISGSGTAEFNSSLNKMVISNNVNLNRDLSVNCNVIHNNGNLNCTQHTFTIFGNFISPFSLPPGVIIQNNNYRKSKEEPVPDNSRPVIQAKLIPEPLPVVFSLGQNYPNPFNPETTIEYAIPVESIVTLKVYDVSGKEIMVLSDGLQKAGNYKRDFNGIALSSGIYFYRITAKNGNDIFIKSNKMILAK
;
A
#
# COMPACT_ATOMS: atom_id res chain seq x y z
N MET A 1 -59.67 -18.45 -10.29
CA MET A 1 -59.44 -17.42 -11.34
C MET A 1 -58.76 -16.15 -10.82
N LYS A 2 -59.24 -15.46 -9.76
CA LYS A 2 -58.62 -14.21 -9.26
C LYS A 2 -57.14 -14.31 -8.81
N LYS A 3 -56.68 -15.47 -8.29
CA LYS A 3 -55.28 -15.67 -7.88
C LYS A 3 -54.30 -15.83 -9.07
N ILE A 4 -54.74 -16.36 -10.21
CA ILE A 4 -53.89 -16.56 -11.40
C ILE A 4 -53.66 -15.22 -12.11
N PHE A 5 -54.68 -14.35 -12.11
CA PHE A 5 -54.59 -13.02 -12.71
C PHE A 5 -53.64 -12.09 -11.94
N LEU A 6 -53.64 -12.15 -10.60
CA LEU A 6 -52.72 -11.38 -9.76
C LEU A 6 -51.27 -11.87 -9.90
N SER A 7 -51.06 -13.18 -10.02
CA SER A 7 -49.74 -13.78 -10.25
C SER A 7 -49.12 -13.33 -11.56
N ASN A 8 -49.90 -13.29 -12.64
CA ASN A 8 -49.38 -12.90 -13.96
C ASN A 8 -49.08 -11.40 -14.07
N ILE A 9 -49.82 -10.53 -13.39
CA ILE A 9 -49.57 -9.08 -13.34
C ILE A 9 -48.31 -8.77 -12.52
N ILE A 10 -48.11 -9.47 -11.39
CA ILE A 10 -46.89 -9.31 -10.59
C ILE A 10 -45.68 -9.84 -11.35
N PHE A 11 -45.80 -10.97 -12.04
CA PHE A 11 -44.70 -11.56 -12.80
C PHE A 11 -44.29 -10.71 -14.01
N THR A 12 -45.25 -10.19 -14.77
CA THR A 12 -44.97 -9.27 -15.90
C THR A 12 -44.47 -7.91 -15.44
N GLY A 13 -44.99 -7.37 -14.32
CA GLY A 13 -44.51 -6.14 -13.71
C GLY A 13 -43.09 -6.26 -13.16
N LEU A 14 -42.73 -7.41 -12.58
CA LEU A 14 -41.38 -7.69 -12.08
C LEU A 14 -40.38 -7.88 -13.23
N ILE A 15 -40.79 -8.56 -14.32
CA ILE A 15 -40.00 -8.67 -15.55
C ILE A 15 -39.75 -7.28 -16.15
N LEU A 16 -40.77 -6.43 -16.24
CA LEU A 16 -40.61 -5.07 -16.77
C LEU A 16 -39.70 -4.21 -15.88
N LEU A 17 -39.78 -4.35 -14.55
CA LEU A 17 -38.91 -3.65 -13.59
C LEU A 17 -37.45 -4.15 -13.63
N VAL A 18 -37.23 -5.43 -13.93
CA VAL A 18 -35.91 -6.01 -14.17
C VAL A 18 -35.35 -5.52 -15.50
N PHE A 19 -36.17 -5.45 -16.56
CA PHE A 19 -35.77 -4.94 -17.87
C PHE A 19 -35.50 -3.42 -17.88
N LEU A 20 -36.24 -2.63 -17.10
CA LEU A 20 -36.02 -1.18 -16.93
C LEU A 20 -34.78 -0.86 -16.08
N ASN A 21 -34.39 -1.75 -15.16
CA ASN A 21 -33.13 -1.64 -14.40
C ASN A 21 -31.92 -2.27 -15.11
N SER A 22 -32.13 -3.04 -16.18
CA SER A 22 -31.06 -3.65 -16.98
C SER A 22 -30.82 -2.90 -18.29
N LEU A 23 -30.74 -1.56 -18.25
CA LEU A 23 -29.93 -0.82 -19.21
C LEU A 23 -28.46 -1.11 -18.86
N ILE A 24 -28.02 -2.33 -19.20
CA ILE A 24 -26.62 -2.75 -19.09
C ILE A 24 -25.83 -1.77 -19.95
N ILE A 25 -25.11 -0.84 -19.33
CA ILE A 25 -24.16 0.01 -20.04
C ILE A 25 -22.97 -0.91 -20.34
N SER A 26 -23.04 -1.67 -21.43
CA SER A 26 -22.01 -2.64 -21.77
C SER A 26 -20.68 -1.93 -22.05
N GLN A 27 -19.62 -2.34 -21.36
CA GLN A 27 -18.26 -1.90 -21.66
C GLN A 27 -17.96 -2.21 -23.14
N THR A 28 -17.59 -1.19 -23.91
CA THR A 28 -17.23 -1.37 -25.32
C THR A 28 -15.71 -1.31 -25.45
N THR A 29 -15.12 -2.31 -26.09
CA THR A 29 -13.67 -2.38 -26.30
C THR A 29 -13.31 -1.75 -27.63
N TYR A 30 -12.37 -0.80 -27.61
CA TYR A 30 -11.83 -0.10 -28.75
C TYR A 30 -10.33 -0.37 -28.85
N ILE A 31 -9.91 -0.98 -29.96
CA ILE A 31 -8.50 -1.27 -30.26
C ILE A 31 -7.95 -0.15 -31.13
N TRP A 32 -6.78 0.38 -30.78
CA TRP A 32 -6.10 1.37 -31.60
C TRP A 32 -5.60 0.76 -32.92
N VAL A 33 -6.06 1.32 -34.03
CA VAL A 33 -5.63 0.98 -35.41
C VAL A 33 -5.06 2.19 -36.16
N GLY A 34 -4.97 3.34 -35.49
CA GLY A 34 -4.39 4.56 -36.05
C GLY A 34 -2.90 4.40 -36.35
N SER A 35 -2.40 5.27 -37.23
CA SER A 35 -0.97 5.36 -37.54
C SER A 35 -0.14 5.76 -36.32
N VAL A 36 1.19 5.62 -36.44
CA VAL A 36 2.15 6.00 -35.39
C VAL A 36 1.96 7.43 -34.89
N ASN A 37 1.53 8.38 -35.73
CA ASN A 37 1.24 9.76 -35.32
C ASN A 37 -0.19 10.11 -35.70
N SER A 38 -1.08 10.19 -34.72
CA SER A 38 -2.50 10.30 -34.99
C SER A 38 -3.27 10.96 -33.85
N SER A 39 -4.37 11.65 -34.18
CA SER A 39 -5.22 12.29 -33.17
C SER A 39 -6.06 11.26 -32.41
N PHE A 40 -6.19 11.43 -31.10
CA PHE A 40 -7.11 10.63 -30.27
C PHE A 40 -8.57 10.75 -30.72
N SER A 41 -8.97 11.95 -31.18
CA SER A 41 -10.35 12.30 -31.49
C SER A 41 -10.85 11.77 -32.84
N ASN A 42 -9.96 11.28 -33.71
CA ASN A 42 -10.37 10.69 -34.97
C ASN A 42 -10.91 9.27 -34.74
N GLY A 43 -12.23 9.09 -34.83
CA GLY A 43 -12.90 7.81 -34.60
C GLY A 43 -12.43 6.67 -35.50
N GLY A 44 -11.86 6.98 -36.68
CA GLY A 44 -11.28 5.99 -37.61
C GLY A 44 -9.96 5.38 -37.12
N ASN A 45 -9.34 5.95 -36.10
CA ASN A 45 -8.14 5.39 -35.46
C ASN A 45 -8.45 4.28 -34.45
N TRP A 46 -9.74 3.93 -34.29
CA TRP A 46 -10.23 2.92 -33.38
C TRP A 46 -11.02 1.84 -34.13
N SER A 47 -10.89 0.60 -33.71
CA SER A 47 -11.68 -0.54 -34.17
C SER A 47 -12.43 -1.17 -32.98
N PRO A 48 -13.77 -1.23 -33.00
CA PRO A 48 -14.66 -0.66 -34.02
C PRO A 48 -14.58 0.88 -34.05
N TYR A 49 -15.15 1.52 -35.09
CA TYR A 49 -15.14 2.98 -35.23
C TYR A 49 -15.69 3.67 -33.96
N ARG A 50 -14.91 4.58 -33.37
CA ARG A 50 -15.26 5.26 -32.12
C ARG A 50 -15.83 6.64 -32.36
N GLN A 51 -17.15 6.73 -32.50
CA GLN A 51 -17.83 7.99 -32.80
C GLN A 51 -17.97 8.92 -31.59
N ILE A 52 -18.28 8.36 -30.41
CA ILE A 52 -18.47 9.10 -29.16
C ILE A 52 -17.73 8.36 -28.05
N GLY A 53 -16.88 9.07 -27.32
CA GLY A 53 -16.23 8.50 -26.16
C GLY A 53 -17.16 8.38 -24.96
N ARG A 54 -17.19 7.20 -24.32
CA ARG A 54 -17.99 6.94 -23.13
C ARG A 54 -17.09 6.62 -21.95
N ALA A 55 -17.60 6.94 -20.76
CA ALA A 55 -16.98 6.58 -19.49
C ALA A 55 -16.85 5.06 -19.31
N THR A 56 -17.57 4.27 -20.10
CA THR A 56 -17.56 2.80 -20.10
C THR A 56 -16.63 2.19 -21.14
N ASP A 57 -15.84 3.00 -21.83
CA ASP A 57 -14.96 2.48 -22.88
C ASP A 57 -13.75 1.76 -22.28
N ARG A 58 -13.35 0.65 -22.94
CA ARG A 58 -12.05 0.02 -22.76
C ARG A 58 -11.18 0.32 -23.97
N LEU A 59 -10.06 1.00 -23.75
CA LEU A 59 -9.11 1.39 -24.79
C LEU A 59 -7.90 0.44 -24.78
N VAL A 60 -7.57 -0.14 -25.93
CA VAL A 60 -6.51 -1.16 -26.05
C VAL A 60 -5.47 -0.73 -27.08
N PHE A 61 -4.19 -0.78 -26.69
CA PHE A 61 -3.03 -0.53 -27.53
C PHE A 61 -2.14 -1.77 -27.54
N ASN A 62 -2.03 -2.44 -28.68
CA ASN A 62 -1.47 -3.80 -28.72
C ASN A 62 -0.86 -4.19 -30.07
N ASN A 63 -0.22 -3.25 -30.77
CA ASN A 63 0.34 -3.47 -32.11
C ASN A 63 1.88 -3.53 -32.13
N GLY A 64 2.54 -3.49 -30.98
CA GLY A 64 4.00 -3.53 -30.86
C GLY A 64 4.72 -2.32 -31.45
N GLN A 65 4.01 -1.22 -31.70
CA GLN A 65 4.58 -0.01 -32.28
C GLN A 65 4.84 1.07 -31.22
N ASN A 66 5.64 2.07 -31.62
CA ASN A 66 5.73 3.35 -30.93
C ASN A 66 4.60 4.25 -31.44
N ILE A 67 3.58 4.50 -30.65
CA ILE A 67 2.41 5.30 -31.00
C ILE A 67 2.51 6.64 -30.28
N THR A 68 2.33 7.73 -31.01
CA THR A 68 2.18 9.08 -30.49
C THR A 68 0.78 9.58 -30.79
N ILE A 69 0.05 9.91 -29.74
CA ILE A 69 -1.33 10.37 -29.81
C ILE A 69 -1.39 11.83 -29.38
N SER A 70 -1.72 12.70 -30.32
CA SER A 70 -1.80 14.14 -30.10
C SER A 70 -3.23 14.65 -29.96
N GLY A 71 -3.36 15.89 -29.47
CA GLY A 71 -4.65 16.55 -29.35
C GLY A 71 -5.56 15.94 -28.28
N LEU A 72 -4.97 15.32 -27.25
CA LEU A 72 -5.74 14.76 -26.13
C LEU A 72 -6.42 15.87 -25.35
N ASN A 73 -7.75 15.91 -25.43
CA ASN A 73 -8.58 16.72 -24.57
C ASN A 73 -8.85 15.98 -23.25
N GLN A 74 -9.57 16.62 -22.34
CA GLN A 74 -10.12 15.94 -21.17
C GLN A 74 -11.02 14.78 -21.64
N ILE A 75 -10.73 13.59 -21.16
CA ILE A 75 -11.45 12.36 -21.53
C ILE A 75 -11.71 11.50 -20.30
N THR A 76 -12.75 10.69 -20.41
CA THR A 76 -13.16 9.74 -19.38
C THR A 76 -13.41 8.39 -20.04
N PHE A 77 -12.87 7.32 -19.46
CA PHE A 77 -13.08 5.95 -19.91
C PHE A 77 -12.88 4.97 -18.74
N ALA A 78 -13.31 3.73 -18.88
CA ALA A 78 -13.29 2.74 -17.80
C ALA A 78 -11.97 2.01 -17.70
N GLN A 79 -11.33 1.75 -18.85
CA GLN A 79 -10.10 0.96 -18.85
C GLN A 79 -9.15 1.38 -19.98
N MET A 80 -7.85 1.35 -19.69
CA MET A 80 -6.77 1.43 -20.67
C MET A 80 -5.83 0.23 -20.50
N VAL A 81 -5.53 -0.44 -21.60
CA VAL A 81 -4.65 -1.62 -21.66
C VAL A 81 -3.58 -1.37 -22.72
N ILE A 82 -2.31 -1.43 -22.32
CA ILE A 82 -1.16 -1.34 -23.22
C ILE A 82 -0.37 -2.64 -23.11
N ARG A 83 -0.22 -3.36 -24.23
CA ARG A 83 0.36 -4.70 -24.26
C ARG A 83 1.08 -4.99 -25.58
N ASP A 84 1.60 -6.21 -25.73
CA ASP A 84 2.26 -6.70 -26.94
C ASP A 84 3.47 -5.83 -27.35
N ASN A 85 4.28 -5.40 -26.37
CA ASN A 85 5.44 -4.50 -26.55
C ASN A 85 5.10 -3.13 -27.18
N THR A 86 3.89 -2.62 -26.95
CA THR A 86 3.45 -1.33 -27.50
C THR A 86 3.95 -0.18 -26.62
N ASN A 87 4.43 0.89 -27.24
CA ASN A 87 4.88 2.10 -26.54
C ASN A 87 3.96 3.26 -26.90
N VAL A 88 3.17 3.75 -25.95
CA VAL A 88 2.16 4.78 -26.19
C VAL A 88 2.60 6.10 -25.58
N THR A 89 2.63 7.16 -26.38
CA THR A 89 2.95 8.53 -25.96
C THR A 89 1.73 9.42 -26.14
N PHE A 90 1.23 9.99 -25.05
CA PHE A 90 0.11 10.92 -25.02
C PHE A 90 0.61 12.37 -24.96
N ILE A 91 0.12 13.18 -25.90
CA ILE A 91 0.39 14.62 -25.98
C ILE A 91 -0.96 15.37 -25.84
N PRO A 92 -1.12 16.22 -24.82
CA PRO A 92 -2.36 16.98 -24.62
C PRO A 92 -2.61 17.97 -25.78
N GLY A 93 -3.88 18.28 -26.02
CA GLY A 93 -4.29 19.37 -26.90
C GLY A 93 -4.12 20.73 -26.22
N SER A 94 -3.86 21.77 -27.00
CA SER A 94 -3.59 23.15 -26.54
C SER A 94 -4.72 23.72 -25.67
N GLY A 95 -4.40 24.69 -24.81
CA GLY A 95 -5.36 25.41 -23.96
C GLY A 95 -5.21 25.07 -22.48
N ASN A 96 -6.32 24.74 -21.80
CA ASN A 96 -6.32 24.48 -20.35
C ASN A 96 -5.76 23.09 -20.00
N ALA A 97 -5.20 22.96 -18.80
CA ALA A 97 -4.77 21.68 -18.22
C ALA A 97 -5.78 20.55 -18.46
N ARG A 98 -5.27 19.37 -18.80
CA ARG A 98 -6.06 18.20 -19.20
C ARG A 98 -6.03 17.15 -18.11
N ILE A 99 -7.17 16.48 -17.94
CA ILE A 99 -7.30 15.35 -17.03
C ILE A 99 -7.88 14.16 -17.81
N ILE A 100 -7.24 13.00 -17.67
CA ILE A 100 -7.81 11.72 -18.06
C ILE A 100 -8.41 11.11 -16.80
N PHE A 101 -9.73 10.91 -16.81
CA PHE A 101 -10.42 10.21 -15.75
C PHE A 101 -10.52 8.74 -16.10
N ILE A 102 -9.96 7.90 -15.22
CA ILE A 102 -10.15 6.46 -15.28
C ILE A 102 -11.29 6.16 -14.31
N GLU A 103 -12.45 5.81 -14.84
CA GLU A 103 -13.52 5.28 -14.01
C GLU A 103 -13.04 3.96 -13.39
N GLY A 104 -13.44 3.71 -12.14
CA GLY A 104 -13.19 2.43 -11.50
C GLY A 104 -13.99 1.31 -12.14
N GLU A 105 -14.17 0.20 -11.43
CA GLU A 105 -15.28 -0.65 -11.79
C GLU A 105 -16.53 0.24 -11.95
N LEU A 106 -17.07 0.25 -13.15
CA LEU A 106 -18.50 0.42 -13.31
C LEU A 106 -19.06 -0.83 -12.64
N SER A 107 -19.10 -0.82 -11.31
CA SER A 107 -20.20 -1.48 -10.63
C SER A 107 -21.42 -1.06 -11.43
N ASP A 108 -22.30 -2.00 -11.73
CA ASP A 108 -23.69 -1.67 -11.94
C ASP A 108 -24.08 -0.60 -10.90
N ALA A 109 -24.03 0.68 -11.24
CA ALA A 109 -24.24 1.75 -10.27
C ALA A 109 -25.76 1.94 -10.17
N PRO A 110 -26.39 2.10 -9.00
CA PRO A 110 -25.82 2.34 -7.67
C PRO A 110 -26.25 1.30 -6.60
N ASN A 111 -25.47 1.27 -5.51
CA ASN A 111 -25.65 0.54 -4.25
C ASN A 111 -24.91 -0.80 -4.16
N GLY A 112 -24.00 -0.88 -3.18
CA GLY A 112 -23.52 -2.12 -2.54
C GLY A 112 -24.63 -2.91 -1.82
N ARG A 113 -25.81 -3.02 -2.44
CA ARG A 113 -26.86 -3.96 -2.10
C ARG A 113 -26.78 -5.21 -2.98
N ASN A 114 -26.10 -5.20 -4.13
CA ASN A 114 -26.13 -6.35 -5.04
C ASN A 114 -25.23 -7.52 -4.63
N GLU A 115 -24.16 -7.31 -3.87
CA GLU A 115 -23.44 -8.44 -3.24
C GLU A 115 -24.27 -9.09 -2.13
N ARG A 116 -25.07 -8.29 -1.40
CA ARG A 116 -26.08 -8.82 -0.49
C ARG A 116 -27.25 -9.47 -1.22
N VAL A 117 -27.67 -8.98 -2.38
CA VAL A 117 -28.75 -9.60 -3.16
C VAL A 117 -28.29 -10.88 -3.84
N ILE A 118 -27.03 -11.01 -4.29
CA ILE A 118 -26.50 -12.28 -4.82
C ILE A 118 -26.23 -13.28 -3.69
N ALA A 119 -25.77 -12.82 -2.52
CA ALA A 119 -25.69 -13.66 -1.32
C ALA A 119 -27.07 -14.05 -0.79
N ASP A 120 -28.05 -13.14 -0.78
CA ASP A 120 -29.43 -13.37 -0.37
C ASP A 120 -30.20 -14.18 -1.43
N LEU A 121 -29.86 -14.10 -2.71
CA LEU A 121 -30.42 -14.96 -3.78
C LEU A 121 -29.82 -16.36 -3.74
N LYS A 122 -28.52 -16.51 -3.43
CA LYS A 122 -27.92 -17.83 -3.15
C LYS A 122 -28.42 -18.44 -1.84
N TYR A 123 -28.66 -17.62 -0.82
CA TYR A 123 -29.27 -18.03 0.45
C TYR A 123 -30.77 -18.34 0.30
N ASN A 124 -31.47 -17.65 -0.61
CA ASN A 124 -32.86 -17.92 -0.95
C ASN A 124 -33.04 -19.08 -1.95
N GLU A 125 -32.10 -19.35 -2.87
CA GLU A 125 -32.10 -20.58 -3.69
C GLU A 125 -31.94 -21.81 -2.81
N TYR A 126 -31.04 -21.77 -1.82
CA TYR A 126 -30.89 -22.83 -0.81
C TYR A 126 -32.18 -23.03 0.01
N ASN A 127 -32.88 -21.94 0.35
CA ASN A 127 -34.17 -21.98 1.05
C ASN A 127 -35.38 -22.32 0.15
N ILE A 128 -35.28 -22.14 -1.17
CA ILE A 128 -36.30 -22.57 -2.13
C ILE A 128 -36.17 -24.08 -2.36
N GLU A 129 -34.97 -24.65 -2.43
CA GLU A 129 -34.78 -26.11 -2.48
C GLU A 129 -35.31 -26.81 -1.22
N GLU A 130 -35.08 -26.24 -0.02
CA GLU A 130 -35.63 -26.76 1.24
C GLU A 130 -37.16 -26.60 1.31
N LYS A 131 -37.71 -25.46 0.89
CA LYS A 131 -39.17 -25.24 0.85
C LYS A 131 -39.88 -26.05 -0.24
N VAL A 132 -39.22 -26.33 -1.37
CA VAL A 132 -39.75 -27.21 -2.43
C VAL A 132 -39.72 -28.67 -1.96
N LYS A 133 -38.71 -29.09 -1.18
CA LYS A 133 -38.71 -30.39 -0.48
C LYS A 133 -39.83 -30.49 0.56
N ASP A 134 -40.10 -29.42 1.32
CA ASP A 134 -41.19 -29.40 2.30
C ASP A 134 -42.59 -29.39 1.65
N ILE A 135 -42.78 -28.64 0.56
CA ILE A 135 -44.05 -28.62 -0.21
C ILE A 135 -44.29 -29.96 -0.92
N ALA A 136 -43.23 -30.60 -1.45
CA ALA A 136 -43.33 -31.95 -2.00
C ALA A 136 -43.70 -32.94 -0.90
N THR A 137 -43.05 -32.89 0.27
CA THR A 137 -43.32 -33.77 1.41
C THR A 137 -44.73 -33.59 1.99
N LEU A 138 -45.26 -32.37 2.00
CA LEU A 138 -46.64 -32.06 2.41
C LEU A 138 -47.68 -32.56 1.39
N LYS A 139 -47.41 -32.47 0.08
CA LYS A 139 -48.30 -33.03 -0.95
C LYS A 139 -48.34 -34.56 -0.92
N TYR A 140 -47.22 -35.26 -0.68
CA TYR A 140 -47.23 -36.73 -0.64
C TYR A 140 -48.03 -37.31 0.54
N LYS A 141 -48.17 -36.56 1.64
CA LYS A 141 -48.96 -36.95 2.82
C LYS A 141 -50.46 -36.77 2.62
N GLU A 142 -50.87 -35.85 1.74
CA GLU A 142 -52.27 -35.55 1.44
C GLU A 142 -52.88 -36.51 0.39
N TYR A 143 -52.05 -37.23 -0.38
CA TYR A 143 -52.47 -38.17 -1.45
C TYR A 143 -52.15 -39.66 -1.18
N GLY A 144 -51.61 -40.02 -0.02
CA GLY A 144 -51.50 -41.43 0.41
C GLY A 144 -50.52 -42.30 -0.38
N ILE A 145 -49.43 -41.73 -0.91
CA ILE A 145 -48.45 -42.46 -1.75
C ILE A 145 -47.37 -43.11 -0.87
N THR A 146 -47.18 -44.43 -1.00
CA THR A 146 -46.21 -45.23 -0.21
C THR A 146 -44.76 -45.11 -0.73
N GLU A 147 -43.80 -45.37 0.16
CA GLU A 147 -42.33 -45.22 0.00
C GLU A 147 -41.73 -45.89 -1.25
N GLU A 148 -42.42 -46.82 -1.90
CA GLU A 148 -41.93 -47.51 -3.10
C GLU A 148 -41.95 -46.61 -4.36
N THR A 149 -42.78 -45.56 -4.38
CA THR A 149 -42.84 -44.62 -5.52
C THR A 149 -41.76 -43.52 -5.45
N LYS A 150 -41.07 -43.37 -4.31
CA LYS A 150 -40.02 -42.35 -4.11
C LYS A 150 -38.73 -42.61 -4.90
N LYS A 151 -38.45 -43.87 -5.28
CA LYS A 151 -37.19 -44.23 -5.97
C LYS A 151 -37.21 -43.96 -7.48
N THR A 152 -38.39 -43.84 -8.09
CA THR A 152 -38.50 -43.75 -9.56
C THR A 152 -38.40 -42.30 -10.06
N ASP A 153 -38.88 -41.31 -9.31
CA ASP A 153 -38.84 -39.88 -9.73
C ASP A 153 -37.52 -39.15 -9.36
N LEU A 154 -36.78 -39.62 -8.35
CA LEU A 154 -35.45 -39.07 -8.02
C LEU A 154 -34.34 -39.57 -8.96
N ALA A 155 -34.58 -40.64 -9.73
CA ALA A 155 -33.62 -41.19 -10.68
C ALA A 155 -33.66 -40.47 -12.06
N THR A 156 -34.80 -39.90 -12.45
CA THR A 156 -34.97 -39.16 -13.71
C THR A 156 -34.40 -37.73 -13.67
N LEU A 157 -34.12 -37.17 -12.49
CA LEU A 157 -33.47 -35.86 -12.32
C LEU A 157 -31.93 -35.93 -12.32
N LYS A 158 -31.32 -37.12 -12.20
CA LYS A 158 -29.84 -37.28 -12.20
C LYS A 158 -29.26 -37.77 -13.52
N TYR A 159 -30.07 -38.13 -14.51
CA TYR A 159 -29.60 -38.77 -15.74
C TYR A 159 -29.46 -37.85 -16.97
N SER A 160 -29.81 -36.56 -16.88
CA SER A 160 -29.67 -35.60 -18.00
C SER A 160 -28.42 -34.70 -17.95
N GLU A 161 -27.57 -34.81 -16.92
CA GLU A 161 -26.39 -33.93 -16.78
C GLU A 161 -25.05 -34.56 -17.18
N TYR A 162 -25.00 -35.84 -17.58
CA TYR A 162 -23.70 -36.52 -17.75
C TYR A 162 -23.40 -37.15 -19.12
N ASN A 163 -24.23 -36.98 -20.15
CA ASN A 163 -23.86 -37.47 -21.49
C ASN A 163 -24.43 -36.58 -22.61
N ASN A 164 -23.65 -35.58 -23.04
CA ASN A 164 -23.60 -35.19 -24.44
C ASN A 164 -22.14 -34.82 -24.81
N PRO A 165 -21.57 -35.40 -25.88
CA PRO A 165 -20.17 -35.26 -26.25
C PRO A 165 -19.85 -33.87 -26.82
N PRO A 166 -18.57 -33.43 -26.80
CA PRO A 166 -18.18 -32.17 -27.40
C PRO A 166 -18.35 -32.23 -28.92
N ALA A 167 -19.06 -31.25 -29.47
CA ALA A 167 -19.05 -31.01 -30.91
C ALA A 167 -17.62 -30.65 -31.33
N SER A 168 -16.99 -31.57 -32.05
CA SER A 168 -15.71 -31.43 -32.74
C SER A 168 -15.79 -30.35 -33.81
N GLY A 169 -14.96 -29.30 -33.71
CA GLY A 169 -14.77 -28.38 -34.83
C GLY A 169 -14.30 -26.97 -34.48
N MET A 170 -13.16 -26.80 -33.80
CA MET A 170 -12.27 -25.63 -33.96
C MET A 170 -10.93 -25.94 -33.29
N GLY A 171 -9.84 -25.80 -34.05
CA GLY A 171 -8.50 -26.27 -33.69
C GLY A 171 -7.87 -25.56 -32.49
N ASP A 172 -6.90 -26.27 -31.92
CA ASP A 172 -6.11 -25.94 -30.73
C ASP A 172 -5.69 -24.46 -30.62
N LEU A 173 -6.26 -23.75 -29.64
CA LEU A 173 -5.57 -22.68 -28.94
C LEU A 173 -5.16 -23.23 -27.58
N LYS A 174 -3.87 -23.54 -27.43
CA LYS A 174 -3.27 -23.93 -26.15
C LYS A 174 -3.51 -22.80 -25.13
N VAL A 175 -4.45 -23.01 -24.22
CA VAL A 175 -4.59 -22.20 -23.01
C VAL A 175 -3.44 -22.61 -22.10
N ASN A 176 -2.47 -21.70 -21.98
CA ASN A 176 -1.37 -21.83 -21.04
C ASN A 176 -1.94 -21.76 -19.61
N THR A 177 -1.85 -22.86 -18.87
CA THR A 177 -2.28 -22.97 -17.48
C THR A 177 -1.20 -22.41 -16.55
N ASP A 178 -1.09 -21.08 -16.51
CA ASP A 178 -0.44 -20.37 -15.41
C ASP A 178 -1.54 -19.88 -14.45
N PRO A 179 -1.46 -20.13 -13.13
CA PRO A 179 -2.58 -19.84 -12.24
C PRO A 179 -2.69 -18.33 -11.98
N MET A 180 -3.81 -17.74 -12.44
CA MET A 180 -4.34 -16.41 -12.11
C MET A 180 -3.57 -15.17 -12.62
N TYR A 181 -3.50 -15.00 -13.94
CA TYR A 181 -3.31 -13.69 -14.57
C TYR A 181 -4.53 -13.32 -15.42
N ASN A 182 -5.34 -12.36 -14.96
CA ASN A 182 -6.46 -11.82 -15.74
C ASN A 182 -6.29 -10.30 -15.91
N PRO A 183 -5.82 -9.81 -17.08
CA PRO A 183 -5.69 -8.37 -17.34
C PRO A 183 -7.03 -7.61 -17.31
N ASN A 184 -8.16 -8.29 -17.09
CA ASN A 184 -9.50 -7.69 -17.00
C ASN A 184 -9.83 -7.02 -15.65
N ASN A 185 -9.01 -7.19 -14.59
CA ASN A 185 -9.32 -6.63 -13.26
C ASN A 185 -8.70 -5.25 -12.95
N SER A 186 -7.83 -4.72 -13.81
CA SER A 186 -7.21 -3.40 -13.59
C SER A 186 -7.68 -2.39 -14.62
N ASN A 187 -8.06 -1.19 -14.18
CA ASN A 187 -8.52 -0.10 -15.04
C ASN A 187 -7.38 0.56 -15.82
N VAL A 188 -6.16 0.57 -15.28
CA VAL A 188 -4.95 0.88 -16.06
C VAL A 188 -4.02 -0.32 -16.01
N TYR A 189 -3.68 -0.85 -17.17
CA TYR A 189 -2.79 -1.98 -17.28
C TYR A 189 -1.70 -1.71 -18.32
N ILE A 190 -0.44 -1.88 -17.92
CA ILE A 190 0.71 -1.79 -18.81
C ILE A 190 1.50 -3.09 -18.67
N GLU A 191 1.50 -3.92 -19.70
CA GLU A 191 2.22 -5.18 -19.73
C GLU A 191 3.74 -4.98 -19.65
N ASN A 192 4.46 -5.98 -19.15
CA ASN A 192 5.91 -6.03 -19.27
C ASN A 192 6.34 -5.87 -20.74
N GLY A 193 7.44 -5.15 -20.98
CA GLY A 193 7.92 -4.80 -22.32
C GLY A 193 7.17 -3.66 -23.01
N SER A 194 5.96 -3.31 -22.55
CA SER A 194 5.21 -2.15 -23.04
C SER A 194 5.53 -0.88 -22.25
N SER A 195 5.22 0.29 -22.81
CA SER A 195 5.35 1.55 -22.08
C SER A 195 4.21 2.53 -22.33
N PHE A 196 3.99 3.37 -21.33
CA PHE A 196 3.09 4.51 -21.41
C PHE A 196 3.84 5.78 -21.03
N ARG A 197 3.69 6.82 -21.84
CA ARG A 197 4.36 8.09 -21.68
C ARG A 197 3.37 9.24 -21.80
N ILE A 198 3.46 10.20 -20.90
CA ILE A 198 2.86 11.53 -21.08
C ILE A 198 3.98 12.50 -21.44
N ASN A 199 3.85 13.19 -22.57
CA ASN A 199 4.76 14.25 -22.98
C ASN A 199 3.98 15.55 -23.17
N ALA A 200 3.98 16.37 -22.12
CA ALA A 200 3.20 17.61 -22.08
C ALA A 200 4.11 18.84 -22.10
N SER A 201 4.10 19.55 -23.22
CA SER A 201 4.82 20.83 -23.37
C SER A 201 3.97 22.04 -23.01
N ASP A 202 2.67 21.99 -23.35
CA ASP A 202 1.63 22.95 -22.94
C ASP A 202 0.26 22.40 -23.40
N PRO A 203 -0.74 22.21 -22.52
CA PRO A 203 -0.73 22.37 -21.06
C PRO A 203 -0.35 21.06 -20.35
N SER A 204 -0.40 21.01 -19.01
CA SER A 204 -0.20 19.76 -18.27
C SER A 204 -1.26 18.70 -18.59
N LEU A 205 -0.87 17.43 -18.45
CA LEU A 205 -1.78 16.28 -18.52
C LEU A 205 -1.67 15.45 -17.23
N SER A 206 -2.81 15.27 -16.57
CA SER A 206 -2.93 14.44 -15.39
C SER A 206 -3.81 13.23 -15.64
N ILE A 207 -3.50 12.11 -15.00
CA ILE A 207 -4.39 10.95 -14.91
C ILE A 207 -4.91 10.87 -13.49
N LEU A 208 -6.22 10.69 -13.37
CA LEU A 208 -6.90 10.49 -12.10
C LEU A 208 -7.69 9.19 -12.13
N LEU A 209 -7.31 8.26 -11.27
CA LEU A 209 -8.11 7.09 -10.92
C LEU A 209 -9.21 7.53 -9.96
N LYS A 210 -10.46 7.30 -10.36
CA LYS A 210 -11.62 7.52 -9.50
C LYS A 210 -11.75 6.40 -8.47
N GLN A 211 -12.75 6.52 -7.61
CA GLN A 211 -13.03 5.51 -6.60
C GLN A 211 -13.28 4.14 -7.24
N ASN A 212 -12.76 3.09 -6.62
CA ASN A 212 -12.69 1.70 -7.04
C ASN A 212 -11.90 1.46 -8.33
N ALA A 213 -11.10 2.43 -8.78
CA ALA A 213 -10.20 2.24 -9.92
C ALA A 213 -8.86 1.70 -9.46
N LYS A 214 -8.31 0.75 -10.21
CA LYS A 214 -7.00 0.15 -9.95
C LYS A 214 -6.08 0.27 -11.17
N ALA A 215 -4.80 0.53 -10.92
CA ALA A 215 -3.74 0.47 -11.91
C ALA A 215 -2.71 -0.61 -11.54
N GLU A 216 -2.33 -1.43 -12.51
CA GLU A 216 -1.23 -2.39 -12.40
C GLU A 216 -0.25 -2.19 -13.55
N ILE A 217 0.97 -1.78 -13.20
CA ILE A 217 2.02 -1.42 -14.13
C ILE A 217 3.11 -2.50 -14.04
N TYR A 218 3.26 -3.32 -15.08
CA TYR A 218 4.35 -4.28 -15.24
C TYR A 218 5.45 -3.73 -16.16
N GLY A 219 5.09 -2.80 -17.07
CA GLY A 219 6.02 -2.14 -17.99
C GLY A 219 6.62 -0.83 -17.46
N THR A 220 6.93 0.08 -18.38
CA THR A 220 7.49 1.41 -18.04
C THR A 220 6.44 2.51 -18.15
N PHE A 221 6.34 3.35 -17.13
CA PHE A 221 5.55 4.59 -17.14
C PHE A 221 6.52 5.78 -17.15
N VAL A 222 6.38 6.70 -18.11
CA VAL A 222 7.18 7.93 -18.20
C VAL A 222 6.30 9.19 -18.10
N LEU A 223 6.65 10.11 -17.21
CA LEU A 223 6.05 11.44 -17.13
C LEU A 223 7.11 12.47 -17.56
N GLU A 224 6.96 13.09 -18.73
CA GLU A 224 7.95 13.98 -19.34
C GLU A 224 7.30 15.23 -19.96
N GLY A 225 8.15 16.15 -20.45
CA GLY A 225 7.73 17.44 -20.99
C GLY A 225 8.03 18.60 -20.05
N GLN A 226 7.63 19.80 -20.46
CA GLN A 226 7.90 21.05 -19.74
C GLN A 226 6.85 21.36 -18.66
N MET A 227 5.71 20.67 -18.69
CA MET A 227 4.62 20.88 -17.76
C MET A 227 4.58 19.85 -16.64
N HIS A 228 3.96 20.23 -15.52
CA HIS A 228 3.74 19.34 -14.39
C HIS A 228 2.64 18.30 -14.70
N ASN A 229 3.06 17.08 -15.03
CA ASN A 229 2.16 15.95 -15.23
C ASN A 229 2.01 15.14 -13.95
N SER A 230 0.84 14.52 -13.77
CA SER A 230 0.57 13.75 -12.55
C SER A 230 -0.24 12.48 -12.80
N PHE A 231 -0.11 11.52 -11.90
CA PHE A 231 -0.81 10.25 -11.91
C PHE A 231 -1.29 9.91 -10.51
N ASN A 232 -2.58 10.12 -10.24
CA ASN A 232 -3.11 10.09 -8.87
C ASN A 232 -4.32 9.18 -8.79
N SER A 233 -4.70 8.85 -7.56
CA SER A 233 -5.91 8.10 -7.28
C SER A 233 -6.65 8.66 -6.07
N ASN A 234 -7.97 8.46 -6.08
CA ASN A 234 -8.83 8.76 -4.95
C ASN A 234 -8.82 7.69 -3.86
N ASP A 235 -8.24 6.51 -4.14
CA ASP A 235 -8.19 5.41 -3.18
C ASP A 235 -6.76 5.06 -2.75
N PRO A 236 -6.55 4.69 -1.47
CA PRO A 236 -5.29 4.14 -1.02
C PRO A 236 -5.02 2.80 -1.71
N TYR A 237 -3.74 2.44 -1.89
CA TYR A 237 -3.32 1.15 -2.46
C TYR A 237 -4.03 0.81 -3.78
N SER A 238 -4.02 1.73 -4.73
CA SER A 238 -4.78 1.59 -5.99
C SER A 238 -3.90 1.65 -7.23
N ILE A 239 -2.70 2.23 -7.14
CA ILE A 239 -1.70 2.23 -8.21
C ILE A 239 -0.53 1.35 -7.80
N TYR A 240 -0.31 0.26 -8.52
CA TYR A 240 0.75 -0.70 -8.25
C TYR A 240 1.79 -0.72 -9.37
N PHE A 241 3.03 -0.43 -9.02
CA PHE A 241 4.20 -0.75 -9.83
C PHE A 241 4.70 -2.14 -9.42
N LYS A 242 4.49 -3.10 -10.31
CA LYS A 242 4.76 -4.54 -10.13
C LYS A 242 6.25 -4.87 -10.30
N PRO A 243 6.73 -6.04 -9.88
CA PRO A 243 8.14 -6.42 -10.03
C PRO A 243 8.62 -6.26 -11.48
N GLY A 244 9.78 -5.64 -11.69
CA GLY A 244 10.35 -5.34 -13.02
C GLY A 244 9.83 -4.05 -13.67
N SER A 245 8.76 -3.45 -13.15
CA SER A 245 8.21 -2.19 -13.68
C SER A 245 9.00 -0.97 -13.23
N LYS A 246 8.79 0.15 -13.94
CA LYS A 246 9.50 1.40 -13.66
C LYS A 246 8.65 2.64 -13.91
N LEU A 247 8.63 3.58 -12.96
CA LEU A 247 8.20 4.96 -13.19
C LEU A 247 9.42 5.84 -13.44
N ILE A 248 9.39 6.67 -14.48
CA ILE A 248 10.44 7.65 -14.78
C ILE A 248 9.82 9.06 -14.77
N GLN A 249 10.24 9.89 -13.81
CA GLN A 249 9.89 11.29 -13.75
C GLN A 249 10.94 12.13 -14.50
N LYS A 250 10.53 12.66 -15.65
CA LYS A 250 11.27 13.61 -16.49
C LYS A 250 10.59 14.97 -16.60
N CYS A 251 9.45 15.18 -15.94
CA CYS A 251 8.74 16.45 -15.87
C CYS A 251 9.02 17.19 -14.55
N PRO A 252 8.84 18.53 -14.51
CA PRO A 252 8.89 19.29 -13.27
C PRO A 252 7.69 18.98 -12.36
N GLY A 253 7.75 19.48 -11.13
CA GLY A 253 6.63 19.39 -10.19
C GLY A 253 6.49 18.01 -9.54
N ASN A 254 5.32 17.76 -8.97
CA ASN A 254 5.06 16.59 -8.14
C ASN A 254 4.16 15.55 -8.83
N VAL A 255 4.73 14.43 -9.29
CA VAL A 255 3.99 13.45 -10.09
C VAL A 255 2.81 12.77 -9.39
N PHE A 256 2.76 12.76 -8.05
CA PHE A 256 1.64 12.18 -7.29
C PHE A 256 0.80 13.20 -6.53
N ASN A 257 1.12 14.49 -6.70
CA ASN A 257 0.46 15.69 -6.16
C ASN A 257 -0.01 15.60 -4.67
N SER A 258 -0.51 16.68 -4.10
CA SER A 258 -0.95 16.67 -2.70
C SER A 258 -2.43 16.27 -2.52
N THR A 259 -3.17 15.99 -3.60
CA THR A 259 -4.62 15.74 -3.60
C THR A 259 -4.96 14.25 -3.82
N GLY A 260 -6.07 13.76 -3.26
CA GLY A 260 -6.46 12.34 -3.30
C GLY A 260 -5.98 11.54 -2.07
N ALA A 261 -6.07 10.21 -2.10
CA ALA A 261 -5.80 9.38 -0.93
C ALA A 261 -4.30 9.27 -0.57
N PRO A 262 -3.94 9.16 0.73
CA PRO A 262 -2.61 8.75 1.13
C PRO A 262 -2.35 7.29 0.73
N ASN A 263 -1.08 6.91 0.59
CA ASN A 263 -0.61 5.58 0.22
C ASN A 263 -1.25 5.04 -1.06
N SER A 264 -1.67 5.91 -1.96
CA SER A 264 -2.35 5.55 -3.21
C SER A 264 -1.45 4.83 -4.20
N VAL A 265 -0.13 5.06 -4.12
CA VAL A 265 0.87 4.47 -5.03
C VAL A 265 1.78 3.52 -4.26
N VAL A 266 1.93 2.31 -4.77
CA VAL A 266 2.77 1.25 -4.20
C VAL A 266 3.81 0.81 -5.23
N PHE A 267 5.07 0.84 -4.84
CA PHE A 267 6.16 0.20 -5.57
C PHE A 267 6.49 -1.11 -4.88
N GLU A 268 6.12 -2.22 -5.52
CA GLU A 268 6.38 -3.57 -5.00
C GLU A 268 7.86 -3.93 -5.12
N SER A 269 8.27 -5.00 -4.44
CA SER A 269 9.64 -5.54 -4.52
C SER A 269 10.09 -5.74 -5.98
N GLY A 270 11.27 -5.23 -6.33
CA GLY A 270 11.81 -5.32 -7.69
C GLY A 270 11.26 -4.28 -8.68
N SER A 271 10.36 -3.39 -8.27
CA SER A 271 9.97 -2.22 -9.06
C SER A 271 10.85 -1.00 -8.74
N ALA A 272 10.78 0.04 -9.58
CA ALA A 272 11.56 1.25 -9.37
C ALA A 272 10.82 2.55 -9.72
N ILE A 273 11.13 3.61 -8.98
CA ILE A 273 10.90 4.99 -9.40
C ILE A 273 12.25 5.67 -9.64
N GLU A 274 12.38 6.38 -10.75
CA GLU A 274 13.58 7.12 -11.11
C GLU A 274 13.28 8.58 -11.42
N ILE A 275 14.04 9.48 -10.78
CA ILE A 275 13.94 10.93 -10.99
C ILE A 275 15.08 11.41 -11.90
N GLN A 276 14.72 11.99 -13.04
CA GLN A 276 15.64 12.43 -14.10
C GLN A 276 15.46 13.91 -14.48
N ASN A 277 14.79 14.72 -13.66
CA ASN A 277 14.58 16.15 -13.93
C ASN A 277 15.00 17.02 -12.75
N SER A 278 15.78 18.07 -13.01
CA SER A 278 16.30 18.98 -11.99
C SER A 278 15.24 19.85 -11.32
N ALA A 279 14.10 20.09 -11.98
CA ALA A 279 12.94 20.81 -11.46
C ALA A 279 11.86 19.86 -10.88
N ALA A 280 12.17 18.57 -10.71
CA ALA A 280 11.29 17.63 -10.03
C ALA A 280 11.10 17.99 -8.55
N LEU A 281 9.87 17.87 -8.08
CA LEU A 281 9.52 17.87 -6.66
C LEU A 281 9.33 16.44 -6.18
N SER A 282 9.41 16.25 -4.86
CA SER A 282 9.37 14.92 -4.26
C SER A 282 8.05 14.18 -4.53
N PRO A 283 8.09 12.94 -5.06
CA PRO A 283 6.88 12.18 -5.37
C PRO A 283 6.08 11.76 -4.12
N PHE A 284 6.65 11.85 -2.91
CA PHE A 284 5.88 11.56 -1.68
C PHE A 284 4.70 12.51 -1.46
N ALA A 285 4.84 13.77 -1.93
CA ALA A 285 3.78 14.76 -2.12
C ALA A 285 2.88 15.20 -0.97
N MET A 286 2.91 14.49 0.16
CA MET A 286 2.22 14.82 1.41
C MET A 286 3.23 14.89 2.52
N GLU A 287 3.03 15.78 3.50
CA GLU A 287 3.91 15.91 4.66
C GLU A 287 3.81 14.72 5.62
N SER A 288 4.90 14.44 6.34
CA SER A 288 4.95 13.42 7.40
C SER A 288 3.85 13.67 8.45
N PRO A 289 3.15 12.62 8.96
CA PRO A 289 3.42 11.19 8.77
C PRO A 289 2.78 10.59 7.51
N TYR A 290 2.10 11.38 6.69
CA TYR A 290 1.41 10.89 5.50
C TYR A 290 2.33 10.86 4.28
N SER A 291 2.01 9.98 3.34
CA SER A 291 2.76 9.79 2.11
C SER A 291 1.79 9.46 0.98
N LYS A 292 2.07 9.86 -0.26
CA LYS A 292 1.39 9.33 -1.45
C LYS A 292 1.90 7.98 -1.88
N MET A 293 3.18 7.74 -1.62
CA MET A 293 3.92 6.62 -2.16
C MET A 293 4.40 5.71 -1.04
N VAL A 294 4.24 4.42 -1.24
CA VAL A 294 4.77 3.34 -0.42
C VAL A 294 5.85 2.62 -1.23
N LEU A 295 7.02 2.45 -0.61
CA LEU A 295 8.16 1.72 -1.18
C LEU A 295 8.30 0.41 -0.41
N ASP A 296 7.83 -0.70 -0.97
CA ASP A 296 7.96 -2.01 -0.35
C ASP A 296 9.42 -2.46 -0.32
N GLU A 297 9.72 -3.41 0.56
CA GLU A 297 11.05 -3.99 0.65
C GLU A 297 11.48 -4.64 -0.69
N GLY A 298 12.64 -4.25 -1.19
CA GLY A 298 13.16 -4.61 -2.53
C GLY A 298 12.85 -3.61 -3.63
N SER A 299 11.99 -2.60 -3.41
CA SER A 299 11.76 -1.52 -4.38
C SER A 299 12.91 -0.50 -4.38
N LYS A 300 13.10 0.18 -5.51
CA LYS A 300 14.16 1.18 -5.71
C LYS A 300 13.61 2.60 -5.87
N PHE A 301 14.26 3.53 -5.17
CA PHE A 301 14.12 4.97 -5.38
C PHE A 301 15.42 5.52 -5.93
N ILE A 302 15.43 5.92 -7.20
CA ILE A 302 16.65 6.22 -7.97
C ILE A 302 16.73 7.70 -8.30
N MET A 303 17.89 8.30 -8.01
CA MET A 303 18.20 9.71 -8.26
C MET A 303 19.26 9.83 -9.36
N SER A 304 18.86 10.10 -10.59
CA SER A 304 19.78 10.13 -11.74
C SER A 304 20.08 11.51 -12.30
N ALA A 305 19.13 12.44 -12.25
CA ALA A 305 19.40 13.87 -12.51
C ALA A 305 18.44 14.82 -11.77
N PRO A 306 18.06 14.56 -10.49
CA PRO A 306 17.15 15.42 -9.75
C PRO A 306 17.80 16.73 -9.29
N GLY A 307 16.95 17.71 -8.97
CA GLY A 307 17.33 18.85 -8.13
C GLY A 307 17.26 18.50 -6.64
N SER A 308 17.61 19.46 -5.79
CA SER A 308 17.63 19.28 -4.32
C SER A 308 16.25 19.07 -3.69
N THR A 309 15.16 19.30 -4.41
CA THR A 309 13.77 19.24 -3.91
C THR A 309 13.08 17.89 -4.11
N ALA A 310 13.66 17.00 -4.91
CA ALA A 310 13.04 15.72 -5.23
C ALA A 310 13.25 14.66 -4.14
N LEU A 311 14.41 14.66 -3.46
CA LEU A 311 14.65 13.78 -2.32
C LEU A 311 14.09 14.42 -1.04
N ARG A 312 13.42 13.62 -0.22
CA ARG A 312 12.92 14.03 1.10
C ARG A 312 13.24 12.94 2.12
N LEU A 313 13.98 13.25 3.17
CA LEU A 313 14.31 12.28 4.21
C LEU A 313 13.31 12.33 5.36
N SER A 314 12.78 13.50 5.74
CA SER A 314 11.98 13.61 6.96
C SER A 314 10.75 12.71 6.94
N GLY A 315 10.72 11.72 7.84
CA GLY A 315 9.58 10.81 8.01
C GLY A 315 9.40 9.79 6.89
N ARG A 316 10.41 9.61 6.03
CA ARG A 316 10.30 8.72 4.86
C ARG A 316 10.92 7.36 5.10
N ASN A 317 10.38 6.38 4.38
CA ASN A 317 10.89 5.02 4.33
C ASN A 317 11.35 4.74 2.90
N TYR A 318 12.61 4.37 2.76
CA TYR A 318 13.22 3.91 1.53
C TYR A 318 13.64 2.46 1.71
N SER A 319 13.24 1.60 0.78
CA SER A 319 13.85 0.28 0.66
C SER A 319 15.27 0.44 0.12
N ILE A 320 15.45 0.66 -1.18
CA ILE A 320 16.77 0.92 -1.77
C ILE A 320 16.79 2.37 -2.25
N LEU A 321 17.61 3.22 -1.62
CA LEU A 321 17.88 4.57 -2.08
C LEU A 321 19.17 4.56 -2.92
N GLU A 322 19.03 4.75 -4.23
CA GLU A 322 20.12 4.69 -5.20
C GLU A 322 20.42 6.08 -5.76
N ILE A 323 21.66 6.54 -5.61
CA ILE A 323 22.11 7.86 -6.06
C ILE A 323 23.09 7.70 -7.22
N ASN A 324 22.69 8.22 -8.38
CA ASN A 324 23.38 8.18 -9.67
C ASN A 324 23.83 9.57 -10.15
N CYS A 325 23.67 10.59 -9.30
CA CYS A 325 23.96 11.99 -9.62
C CYS A 325 24.76 12.67 -8.51
N ILE A 326 25.27 13.87 -8.82
CA ILE A 326 25.76 14.80 -7.80
C ILE A 326 24.58 15.61 -7.27
N MET A 327 24.31 15.53 -5.97
CA MET A 327 23.22 16.22 -5.32
C MET A 327 23.61 16.77 -3.94
N ASN A 328 23.14 17.98 -3.66
CA ASN A 328 23.21 18.61 -2.35
C ASN A 328 21.79 18.70 -1.79
N LEU A 329 21.48 17.83 -0.83
CA LEU A 329 20.21 17.85 -0.12
C LEU A 329 20.29 18.91 0.98
N ASN A 330 19.45 19.93 0.88
CA ASN A 330 19.26 20.95 1.89
C ASN A 330 17.81 20.85 2.38
N GLU A 331 17.58 20.15 3.48
CA GLU A 331 16.24 19.83 3.99
C GLU A 331 16.12 20.14 5.47
N ILE A 332 14.92 20.53 5.90
CA ILE A 332 14.55 20.59 7.31
C ILE A 332 14.08 19.19 7.71
N ILE A 333 14.97 18.43 8.37
CA ILE A 333 14.68 17.07 8.83
C ILE A 333 14.18 17.17 10.27
N ILE A 334 12.94 16.75 10.51
CA ILE A 334 12.23 16.87 11.80
C ILE A 334 11.69 15.55 12.32
N SER A 335 11.76 14.49 11.52
CA SER A 335 11.33 13.14 11.87
C SER A 335 12.30 12.12 11.30
N ASP A 336 12.37 10.96 11.96
CA ASP A 336 13.25 9.88 11.55
C ASP A 336 13.00 9.45 10.10
N CYS A 337 14.10 9.23 9.39
CA CYS A 337 14.12 8.59 8.07
C CYS A 337 14.61 7.17 8.23
N TYR A 338 14.04 6.24 7.46
CA TYR A 338 14.47 4.85 7.44
C TYR A 338 14.91 4.51 6.02
N ILE A 339 16.14 4.01 5.90
CA ILE A 339 16.70 3.55 4.63
C ILE A 339 17.17 2.13 4.87
N LYS A 340 16.68 1.17 4.10
CA LYS A 340 17.22 -0.20 4.17
C LYS A 340 18.62 -0.18 3.53
N ASP A 341 18.70 -0.05 2.21
CA ASP A 341 19.99 0.01 1.53
C ASP A 341 20.24 1.40 0.95
N LEU A 342 21.42 1.98 1.23
CA LEU A 342 21.87 3.24 0.64
C LEU A 342 23.02 2.97 -0.32
N ILE A 343 22.81 3.28 -1.60
CA ILE A 343 23.77 3.04 -2.66
C ILE A 343 24.13 4.39 -3.31
N ILE A 344 25.41 4.77 -3.24
CA ILE A 344 25.96 5.89 -3.99
C ILE A 344 26.86 5.31 -5.07
N ASN A 345 26.45 5.43 -6.33
CA ASN A 345 27.17 4.84 -7.45
C ASN A 345 28.43 5.64 -7.82
N PRO A 346 29.37 5.05 -8.60
CA PRO A 346 30.58 5.75 -9.04
C PRO A 346 30.25 7.10 -9.71
N ALA A 347 31.07 8.11 -9.45
CA ALA A 347 30.88 9.51 -9.90
C ALA A 347 29.61 10.23 -9.36
N ALA A 348 28.78 9.57 -8.56
CA ALA A 348 27.69 10.22 -7.84
C ALA A 348 28.18 10.83 -6.51
N SER A 349 27.42 11.79 -5.98
CA SER A 349 27.69 12.41 -4.69
C SER A 349 26.39 12.77 -4.00
N LEU A 350 26.22 12.38 -2.74
CA LEU A 350 25.11 12.81 -1.89
C LEU A 350 25.68 13.60 -0.71
N THR A 351 25.47 14.91 -0.74
CA THR A 351 25.72 15.79 0.42
C THR A 351 24.42 16.02 1.18
N ILE A 352 24.40 15.75 2.49
CA ILE A 352 23.19 15.92 3.32
C ILE A 352 23.40 17.06 4.32
N ASN A 353 22.64 18.14 4.16
CA ASN A 353 22.58 19.27 5.07
C ASN A 353 21.22 19.30 5.77
N ASN A 354 21.21 19.14 7.09
CA ASN A 354 20.01 19.41 7.87
C ASN A 354 19.96 20.90 8.22
N LEU A 355 18.91 21.60 7.79
CA LEU A 355 18.75 23.04 7.97
C LEU A 355 18.10 23.43 9.32
N ASN A 356 17.77 22.47 10.18
CA ASN A 356 17.05 22.73 11.42
C ASN A 356 17.66 22.04 12.65
N TYR A 357 17.51 22.70 13.80
CA TYR A 357 17.78 22.14 15.13
C TYR A 357 16.48 21.60 15.73
N ALA A 358 16.20 20.32 15.49
CA ALA A 358 15.03 19.65 16.06
C ALA A 358 15.36 18.99 17.42
N ASN A 359 14.40 18.98 18.34
CA ASN A 359 14.47 18.25 19.61
C ASN A 359 13.19 17.42 19.82
N PRO A 360 13.25 16.08 19.90
CA PRO A 360 14.47 15.26 19.79
C PRO A 360 15.12 15.35 18.40
N VAL A 361 16.44 15.14 18.37
CA VAL A 361 17.22 15.15 17.13
C VAL A 361 16.83 13.92 16.27
N PRO A 362 16.44 14.10 15.01
CA PRO A 362 16.00 13.00 14.15
C PRO A 362 17.15 12.08 13.77
N TYR A 363 16.81 10.84 13.39
CA TYR A 363 17.75 9.85 12.89
C TYR A 363 17.59 9.61 11.39
N ILE A 364 18.70 9.47 10.68
CA ILE A 364 18.77 8.65 9.46
C ILE A 364 19.13 7.24 9.91
N LYS A 365 18.18 6.32 9.77
CA LYS A 365 18.28 4.94 10.26
C LYS A 365 18.58 4.01 9.10
N LEU A 366 19.83 3.56 9.01
CA LEU A 366 20.29 2.55 8.08
C LEU A 366 19.96 1.16 8.62
N ARG A 367 19.13 0.40 7.90
CA ARG A 367 18.65 -0.94 8.29
C ARG A 367 19.20 -2.10 7.46
N GLY A 368 19.92 -1.78 6.39
CA GLY A 368 20.63 -2.68 5.48
C GLY A 368 22.00 -2.13 5.14
N ASP A 369 22.49 -2.36 3.92
CA ASP A 369 23.86 -2.07 3.53
C ASP A 369 24.06 -0.59 3.15
N LEU A 370 25.25 -0.07 3.47
CA LEU A 370 25.76 1.19 2.94
C LEU A 370 26.85 0.90 1.91
N ILE A 371 26.60 1.29 0.66
CA ILE A 371 27.51 1.09 -0.47
C ILE A 371 27.86 2.45 -1.07
N ALA A 372 28.97 3.05 -0.64
CA ALA A 372 29.43 4.35 -1.13
C ALA A 372 30.59 4.18 -2.14
N ASN A 373 30.25 3.88 -3.39
CA ASN A 373 31.19 3.87 -4.52
C ASN A 373 31.45 5.27 -5.07
N GLY A 374 30.49 6.18 -4.91
CA GLY A 374 30.67 7.63 -4.99
C GLY A 374 30.80 8.27 -3.61
N ASN A 375 30.50 9.56 -3.51
CA ASN A 375 30.72 10.33 -2.28
C ASN A 375 29.45 10.42 -1.43
N LEU A 376 29.52 10.02 -0.16
CA LEU A 376 28.52 10.34 0.85
C LEU A 376 29.13 11.36 1.82
N VAL A 377 28.53 12.55 1.91
CA VAL A 377 29.10 13.66 2.68
C VAL A 377 28.07 14.24 3.63
N PHE A 378 28.38 14.19 4.92
CA PHE A 378 27.77 15.05 5.94
C PHE A 378 28.77 16.18 6.19
N PRO A 379 28.52 17.42 5.72
CA PRO A 379 29.52 18.48 5.72
C PRO A 379 29.78 19.02 7.12
N GLU A 380 30.85 19.80 7.30
CA GLU A 380 31.08 20.51 8.56
C GLU A 380 30.12 21.71 8.67
N ASN A 381 29.18 21.66 9.62
CA ASN A 381 28.28 22.77 9.91
C ASN A 381 27.84 22.72 11.38
N THR A 382 28.00 23.83 12.10
CA THR A 382 27.64 23.96 13.53
C THR A 382 26.13 24.04 13.80
N THR A 383 25.32 24.21 12.74
CA THR A 383 23.85 24.36 12.84
C THR A 383 23.07 23.12 12.44
N SER A 384 23.69 22.19 11.69
CA SER A 384 23.07 20.94 11.30
C SER A 384 23.12 19.94 12.45
N ASN A 385 21.97 19.42 12.86
CA ASN A 385 21.86 18.48 13.98
C ASN A 385 21.06 17.25 13.52
N ILE A 386 21.76 16.18 13.13
CA ILE A 386 21.13 14.92 12.75
C ILE A 386 21.91 13.73 13.33
N ASN A 387 21.18 12.70 13.73
CA ASN A 387 21.78 11.44 14.13
C ASN A 387 21.83 10.49 12.92
N ILE A 388 22.79 9.58 12.93
CA ILE A 388 22.73 8.39 12.07
C ILE A 388 22.72 7.14 12.94
N SER A 389 21.92 6.14 12.59
CA SER A 389 21.98 4.83 13.22
C SER A 389 22.14 3.71 12.22
N ILE A 390 22.81 2.65 12.65
CA ILE A 390 22.97 1.38 11.95
C ILE A 390 22.27 0.34 12.83
N GLU A 391 21.04 0.02 12.47
CA GLU A 391 20.05 -0.65 13.35
C GLU A 391 19.20 -1.71 12.64
N GLY A 392 19.76 -2.34 11.60
CA GLY A 392 19.13 -3.45 10.90
C GLY A 392 18.93 -4.68 11.79
N THR A 393 18.30 -5.71 11.22
CA THR A 393 18.14 -7.03 11.85
C THR A 393 19.07 -8.09 11.26
N GLN A 394 19.54 -7.87 10.03
CA GLN A 394 20.51 -8.72 9.33
C GLN A 394 21.91 -8.13 9.41
N LEU A 395 22.96 -8.91 9.19
CA LEU A 395 24.32 -8.39 9.09
C LEU A 395 24.39 -7.25 8.06
N GLN A 396 24.83 -6.06 8.49
CA GLN A 396 24.98 -4.90 7.63
C GLN A 396 26.43 -4.75 7.18
N LYS A 397 26.62 -4.34 5.93
CA LYS A 397 27.94 -4.05 5.36
C LYS A 397 28.07 -2.55 5.10
N ILE A 398 29.22 -2.01 5.45
CA ILE A 398 29.64 -0.68 5.01
C ILE A 398 30.78 -0.89 4.01
N SER A 399 30.60 -0.43 2.77
CA SER A 399 31.47 -0.76 1.66
C SER A 399 31.53 0.35 0.60
N GLY A 400 32.28 0.08 -0.47
CA GLY A 400 32.45 0.97 -1.61
C GLY A 400 33.77 1.76 -1.59
N SER A 401 34.21 2.17 -2.78
CA SER A 401 35.52 2.78 -3.02
C SER A 401 35.53 4.32 -3.01
N GLY A 402 34.36 4.96 -2.99
CA GLY A 402 34.25 6.42 -2.98
C GLY A 402 34.40 6.99 -1.57
N THR A 403 34.24 8.30 -1.40
CA THR A 403 34.40 8.94 -0.10
C THR A 403 33.17 8.77 0.79
N ALA A 404 33.36 8.54 2.09
CA ALA A 404 32.28 8.54 3.07
C ALA A 404 32.69 9.40 4.28
N GLU A 405 32.32 10.67 4.23
CA GLU A 405 32.68 11.70 5.20
C GLU A 405 31.52 11.95 6.17
N PHE A 406 31.72 11.59 7.42
CA PHE A 406 30.76 11.77 8.50
C PHE A 406 31.28 12.86 9.44
N ASN A 407 31.08 14.14 9.07
CA ASN A 407 31.67 15.26 9.82
C ASN A 407 30.81 15.72 11.01
N SER A 408 31.23 16.83 11.62
CA SER A 408 30.66 17.40 12.87
C SER A 408 29.21 17.87 12.79
N SER A 409 28.60 17.91 11.61
CA SER A 409 27.14 18.10 11.46
C SER A 409 26.32 16.92 11.99
N LEU A 410 26.96 15.77 12.22
CA LEU A 410 26.35 14.65 12.90
C LEU A 410 26.44 14.85 14.41
N ASN A 411 25.30 14.79 15.08
CA ASN A 411 25.24 14.80 16.53
C ASN A 411 25.94 13.56 17.12
N LYS A 412 25.59 12.40 16.56
CA LYS A 412 26.18 11.11 16.88
C LYS A 412 25.85 10.07 15.82
N MET A 413 26.68 9.04 15.79
CA MET A 413 26.42 7.77 15.12
C MET A 413 26.09 6.70 16.17
N VAL A 414 25.07 5.90 15.93
CA VAL A 414 24.67 4.79 16.81
C VAL A 414 24.76 3.47 16.06
N ILE A 415 25.52 2.51 16.58
CA ILE A 415 25.65 1.16 16.02
C ILE A 415 24.92 0.20 16.97
N SER A 416 23.86 -0.46 16.50
CA SER A 416 23.01 -1.33 17.31
C SER A 416 22.81 -2.73 16.70
N ASN A 417 23.59 -3.08 15.68
CA ASN A 417 23.48 -4.32 14.94
C ASN A 417 24.87 -4.85 14.54
N ASN A 418 24.94 -6.10 14.05
CA ASN A 418 26.16 -6.66 13.49
C ASN A 418 26.56 -5.88 12.23
N VAL A 419 27.79 -5.38 12.22
CA VAL A 419 28.37 -4.60 11.12
C VAL A 419 29.68 -5.22 10.67
N ASN A 420 29.78 -5.52 9.38
CA ASN A 420 31.06 -5.78 8.71
C ASN A 420 31.50 -4.51 8.00
N LEU A 421 32.65 -3.99 8.40
CA LEU A 421 33.28 -2.88 7.73
C LEU A 421 34.20 -3.43 6.63
N ASN A 422 33.83 -3.20 5.36
CA ASN A 422 34.54 -3.66 4.16
C ASN A 422 35.24 -2.50 3.43
N ARG A 423 35.62 -1.47 4.19
CA ARG A 423 36.34 -0.27 3.74
C ARG A 423 36.90 0.48 4.94
N ASP A 424 37.92 1.29 4.76
CA ASP A 424 38.26 2.27 5.80
C ASP A 424 37.12 3.28 5.96
N LEU A 425 36.85 3.65 7.20
CA LEU A 425 35.81 4.60 7.57
C LEU A 425 36.32 5.55 8.65
N SER A 426 36.12 6.84 8.41
CA SER A 426 36.46 7.91 9.35
C SER A 426 35.20 8.67 9.74
N VAL A 427 34.98 8.85 11.04
CA VAL A 427 33.82 9.58 11.57
C VAL A 427 34.26 10.66 12.56
N ASN A 428 33.87 11.89 12.28
CA ASN A 428 34.12 13.06 13.12
C ASN A 428 32.84 13.47 13.88
N CYS A 429 32.31 12.51 14.62
CA CYS A 429 31.21 12.70 15.57
C CYS A 429 31.33 11.69 16.73
N ASN A 430 30.48 11.82 17.74
CA ASN A 430 30.41 10.82 18.80
C ASN A 430 29.82 9.51 18.26
N VAL A 431 30.38 8.38 18.67
CA VAL A 431 29.91 7.05 18.27
C VAL A 431 29.47 6.27 19.50
N ILE A 432 28.25 5.75 19.46
CA ILE A 432 27.68 4.88 20.48
C ILE A 432 27.48 3.50 19.88
N HIS A 433 28.18 2.50 20.39
CA HIS A 433 28.01 1.10 20.03
C HIS A 433 27.21 0.39 21.11
N ASN A 434 25.92 0.18 20.86
CA ASN A 434 24.99 -0.38 21.83
C ASN A 434 24.94 -1.91 21.78
N ASN A 435 25.02 -2.48 20.58
CA ASN A 435 24.79 -3.90 20.35
C ASN A 435 25.40 -4.36 19.01
N GLY A 436 25.54 -5.68 18.86
CA GLY A 436 26.06 -6.32 17.65
C GLY A 436 27.59 -6.35 17.59
N ASN A 437 28.14 -7.27 16.81
CA ASN A 437 29.58 -7.32 16.55
C ASN A 437 29.97 -6.23 15.54
N LEU A 438 31.06 -5.52 15.83
CA LEU A 438 31.66 -4.56 14.91
C LEU A 438 32.96 -5.15 14.37
N ASN A 439 32.88 -5.74 13.19
CA ASN A 439 34.00 -6.43 12.56
C ASN A 439 34.75 -5.47 11.63
N CYS A 440 35.98 -5.12 12.02
CA CYS A 440 36.90 -4.27 11.27
C CYS A 440 38.23 -5.01 10.98
N THR A 441 38.28 -6.34 10.96
CA THR A 441 39.57 -7.06 10.97
C THR A 441 40.51 -6.75 9.80
N GLN A 442 39.99 -6.27 8.66
CA GLN A 442 40.77 -5.92 7.47
C GLN A 442 40.77 -4.42 7.15
N HIS A 443 40.12 -3.61 7.99
CA HIS A 443 39.85 -2.19 7.73
C HIS A 443 39.90 -1.36 9.00
N THR A 444 40.11 -0.07 8.86
CA THR A 444 40.19 0.84 9.99
C THR A 444 38.87 1.58 10.18
N PHE A 445 38.38 1.61 11.41
CA PHE A 445 37.30 2.51 11.82
C PHE A 445 37.88 3.60 12.72
N THR A 446 38.14 4.77 12.13
CA THR A 446 38.74 5.90 12.83
C THR A 446 37.66 6.83 13.37
N ILE A 447 37.70 7.08 14.68
CA ILE A 447 36.72 7.92 15.40
C ILE A 447 37.46 9.11 16.01
N PHE A 448 37.03 10.33 15.64
CA PHE A 448 37.58 11.57 16.20
C PHE A 448 36.80 12.07 17.43
N GLY A 449 35.52 11.68 17.56
CA GLY A 449 34.69 11.96 18.73
C GLY A 449 34.86 10.96 19.89
N ASN A 450 33.93 10.99 20.85
CA ASN A 450 33.88 9.99 21.92
C ASN A 450 33.40 8.64 21.37
N PHE A 451 33.97 7.53 21.85
CA PHE A 451 33.44 6.18 21.59
C PHE A 451 32.90 5.56 22.87
N ILE A 452 31.61 5.24 22.88
CA ILE A 452 30.93 4.61 24.02
C ILE A 452 30.50 3.21 23.61
N SER A 453 30.95 2.19 24.33
CA SER A 453 30.60 0.80 24.06
C SER A 453 30.59 -0.04 25.35
N PRO A 454 29.65 -0.97 25.56
CA PRO A 454 29.74 -1.95 26.63
C PRO A 454 30.79 -3.03 26.35
N PHE A 455 31.21 -3.16 25.08
CA PHE A 455 32.12 -4.20 24.62
C PHE A 455 33.58 -3.74 24.69
N SER A 456 34.50 -4.70 24.75
CA SER A 456 35.92 -4.43 24.53
C SER A 456 36.14 -3.76 23.17
N LEU A 457 37.12 -2.87 23.09
CA LEU A 457 37.44 -2.17 21.84
C LEU A 457 37.73 -3.20 20.71
N PRO A 458 36.93 -3.23 19.63
CA PRO A 458 37.13 -4.19 18.55
C PRO A 458 38.46 -3.93 17.81
N PRO A 459 39.16 -4.98 17.34
CA PRO A 459 40.33 -4.81 16.49
C PRO A 459 39.99 -3.99 15.24
N GLY A 460 40.86 -3.03 14.89
CA GLY A 460 40.67 -2.12 13.76
C GLY A 460 39.96 -0.81 14.11
N VAL A 461 39.38 -0.67 15.30
CA VAL A 461 38.83 0.61 15.78
C VAL A 461 39.94 1.49 16.36
N ILE A 462 40.09 2.71 15.83
CA ILE A 462 41.11 3.69 16.22
C ILE A 462 40.40 4.93 16.76
N ILE A 463 40.74 5.36 17.97
CA ILE A 463 40.13 6.54 18.61
C ILE A 463 41.21 7.60 18.79
N GLN A 464 41.14 8.69 18.03
CA GLN A 464 42.23 9.68 17.92
C GLN A 464 42.54 10.41 19.24
N ASN A 465 41.54 10.59 20.10
CA ASN A 465 41.68 11.35 21.35
C ASN A 465 41.70 10.47 22.63
N ASN A 466 41.82 9.14 22.51
CA ASN A 466 41.69 8.19 23.64
C ASN A 466 40.40 8.37 24.49
N ASN A 467 39.37 9.00 23.93
CA ASN A 467 38.07 9.23 24.57
C ASN A 467 37.16 7.99 24.51
N TYR A 468 37.72 6.82 24.86
CA TYR A 468 36.95 5.58 25.01
C TYR A 468 36.29 5.54 26.38
N ARG A 469 34.98 5.32 26.41
CA ARG A 469 34.24 5.07 27.64
C ARG A 469 33.58 3.71 27.52
N LYS A 470 34.05 2.74 28.32
CA LYS A 470 33.28 1.52 28.55
C LYS A 470 31.97 1.95 29.22
N SER A 471 30.81 1.70 28.62
CA SER A 471 29.56 1.99 29.31
C SER A 471 29.54 1.16 30.59
N LYS A 472 29.11 1.74 31.71
CA LYS A 472 28.99 0.99 32.96
C LYS A 472 28.10 -0.22 32.66
N GLU A 473 28.64 -1.43 32.84
CA GLU A 473 27.82 -2.62 32.99
C GLU A 473 26.87 -2.27 34.15
N GLU A 474 25.57 -2.13 33.87
CA GLU A 474 24.62 -2.26 34.97
C GLU A 474 24.88 -3.62 35.60
N PRO A 475 24.93 -3.71 36.94
CA PRO A 475 25.18 -4.97 37.62
C PRO A 475 24.23 -6.01 37.05
N VAL A 476 24.79 -7.15 36.60
CA VAL A 476 24.01 -8.30 36.17
C VAL A 476 23.01 -8.60 37.30
N PRO A 477 21.69 -8.46 37.06
CA PRO A 477 20.72 -8.79 38.08
C PRO A 477 20.89 -10.26 38.42
N ASP A 478 21.14 -10.56 39.69
CA ASP A 478 21.24 -11.91 40.23
C ASP A 478 20.12 -12.81 39.68
N ASN A 479 20.49 -13.72 38.79
CA ASN A 479 19.62 -14.61 38.04
C ASN A 479 18.98 -15.69 38.94
N SER A 480 19.27 -15.72 40.23
CA SER A 480 18.58 -16.61 41.19
C SER A 480 17.17 -16.10 41.56
N ARG A 481 16.78 -14.92 41.06
CA ARG A 481 15.37 -14.49 40.98
C ARG A 481 15.08 -14.07 39.54
N PRO A 482 14.01 -14.57 38.89
CA PRO A 482 13.69 -14.18 37.53
C PRO A 482 13.22 -12.72 37.54
N VAL A 483 14.13 -11.80 37.24
CA VAL A 483 13.79 -10.41 36.92
C VAL A 483 13.76 -10.29 35.40
N ILE A 484 12.55 -10.24 34.85
CA ILE A 484 12.31 -9.97 33.44
C ILE A 484 12.58 -8.47 33.22
N GLN A 485 13.80 -8.10 32.77
CA GLN A 485 14.02 -6.80 32.15
C GLN A 485 13.52 -6.87 30.71
N ALA A 486 12.33 -6.32 30.47
CA ALA A 486 11.78 -6.18 29.14
C ALA A 486 12.62 -5.19 28.32
N LYS A 487 13.40 -5.71 27.37
CA LYS A 487 13.92 -4.97 26.23
C LYS A 487 12.73 -4.25 25.57
N LEU A 488 12.70 -2.92 25.61
CA LEU A 488 11.69 -2.12 24.88
C LEU A 488 11.96 -2.27 23.37
N ILE A 489 11.41 -3.34 22.78
CA ILE A 489 11.13 -3.40 21.36
C ILE A 489 9.89 -2.52 21.20
N PRO A 490 9.89 -1.45 20.37
CA PRO A 490 8.66 -0.73 20.10
C PRO A 490 7.67 -1.74 19.56
N GLU A 491 6.54 -1.92 20.26
CA GLU A 491 5.55 -2.90 19.83
C GLU A 491 5.14 -2.59 18.39
N PRO A 492 5.09 -3.61 17.50
CA PRO A 492 4.67 -3.40 16.14
C PRO A 492 3.29 -2.74 16.15
N LEU A 493 3.17 -1.62 15.45
CA LEU A 493 1.87 -0.94 15.31
C LEU A 493 0.88 -1.92 14.69
N PRO A 494 -0.35 -2.00 15.22
CA PRO A 494 -1.34 -2.92 14.70
C PRO A 494 -1.69 -2.55 13.26
N VAL A 495 -1.88 -3.57 12.42
CA VAL A 495 -2.25 -3.40 11.00
C VAL A 495 -3.76 -3.50 10.78
N VAL A 496 -4.51 -3.98 11.76
CA VAL A 496 -5.97 -4.14 11.70
C VAL A 496 -6.63 -3.67 13.00
N PHE A 497 -7.86 -3.16 12.89
CA PHE A 497 -8.68 -2.91 14.07
C PHE A 497 -8.99 -4.22 14.78
N SER A 498 -8.87 -4.25 16.11
CA SER A 498 -9.25 -5.41 16.89
C SER A 498 -9.86 -5.03 18.23
N LEU A 499 -10.77 -5.88 18.72
CA LEU A 499 -11.25 -5.89 20.09
C LEU A 499 -11.03 -7.31 20.61
N GLY A 500 -10.15 -7.43 21.61
CA GLY A 500 -9.82 -8.65 22.30
C GLY A 500 -10.93 -9.08 23.26
N GLN A 501 -10.91 -10.36 23.63
CA GLN A 501 -11.72 -10.86 24.74
C GLN A 501 -11.16 -10.32 26.05
N ASN A 502 -12.01 -9.87 26.96
CA ASN A 502 -11.57 -9.43 28.28
C ASN A 502 -10.89 -10.59 29.02
N TYR A 503 -9.81 -10.33 29.75
CA TYR A 503 -9.12 -11.34 30.52
C TYR A 503 -8.80 -10.82 31.94
N PRO A 504 -9.09 -11.61 33.00
CA PRO A 504 -9.77 -12.90 32.98
C PRO A 504 -11.25 -12.80 32.54
N ASN A 505 -11.85 -13.92 32.07
CA ASN A 505 -13.29 -14.06 31.82
C ASN A 505 -13.74 -15.52 32.09
N PRO A 506 -14.57 -15.82 33.11
CA PRO A 506 -15.20 -14.88 34.04
C PRO A 506 -14.20 -14.08 34.89
N PHE A 507 -14.60 -12.90 35.35
CA PHE A 507 -13.75 -11.99 36.14
C PHE A 507 -14.34 -11.71 37.52
N ASN A 508 -13.47 -11.37 38.48
CA ASN A 508 -13.85 -11.04 39.85
C ASN A 508 -12.85 -10.08 40.53
N PRO A 509 -13.25 -8.85 40.88
CA PRO A 509 -14.20 -8.00 40.16
C PRO A 509 -13.52 -7.23 39.02
N GLU A 510 -12.24 -7.48 38.74
CA GLU A 510 -11.44 -6.74 37.76
C GLU A 510 -11.11 -7.57 36.52
N THR A 511 -11.11 -6.93 35.36
CA THR A 511 -10.70 -7.50 34.07
C THR A 511 -10.08 -6.42 33.20
N THR A 512 -9.24 -6.83 32.24
CA THR A 512 -8.64 -5.91 31.28
C THR A 512 -9.20 -6.19 29.88
N ILE A 513 -9.56 -5.12 29.17
CA ILE A 513 -10.00 -5.16 27.77
C ILE A 513 -8.87 -4.60 26.90
N GLU A 514 -8.40 -5.41 25.96
CA GLU A 514 -7.37 -5.03 25.00
C GLU A 514 -8.01 -4.74 23.63
N TYR A 515 -7.54 -3.71 22.94
CA TYR A 515 -7.98 -3.37 21.59
C TYR A 515 -6.87 -2.68 20.81
N ALA A 516 -6.92 -2.79 19.49
CA ALA A 516 -5.88 -2.28 18.60
C ALA A 516 -6.47 -1.31 17.58
N ILE A 517 -5.77 -0.18 17.38
CA ILE A 517 -6.16 0.90 16.49
C ILE A 517 -5.03 1.05 15.45
N PRO A 518 -5.22 0.67 14.17
CA PRO A 518 -4.16 0.73 13.17
C PRO A 518 -3.92 2.14 12.60
N VAL A 519 -4.90 3.04 12.76
CA VAL A 519 -4.87 4.41 12.25
C VAL A 519 -5.57 5.34 13.24
N GLU A 520 -5.10 6.58 13.36
CA GLU A 520 -5.67 7.56 14.29
C GLU A 520 -7.20 7.64 14.17
N SER A 521 -7.95 7.38 15.23
CA SER A 521 -9.41 7.24 15.17
C SER A 521 -10.08 7.91 16.37
N ILE A 522 -11.30 8.40 16.18
CA ILE A 522 -12.20 8.75 17.30
C ILE A 522 -12.75 7.44 17.85
N VAL A 523 -12.28 7.05 19.04
CA VAL A 523 -12.58 5.76 19.68
C VAL A 523 -13.51 5.97 20.86
N THR A 524 -14.63 5.25 20.86
CA THR A 524 -15.56 5.14 21.98
C THR A 524 -15.67 3.67 22.41
N LEU A 525 -15.26 3.34 23.64
CA LEU A 525 -15.37 2.02 24.26
C LEU A 525 -16.33 2.09 25.44
N LYS A 526 -17.42 1.33 25.40
CA LYS A 526 -18.52 1.38 26.39
C LYS A 526 -18.91 0.00 26.88
N VAL A 527 -19.38 -0.06 28.12
CA VAL A 527 -19.91 -1.26 28.79
C VAL A 527 -21.43 -1.13 28.95
N TYR A 528 -22.14 -2.23 28.71
CA TYR A 528 -23.59 -2.35 28.77
C TYR A 528 -24.02 -3.56 29.61
N ASP A 529 -25.19 -3.48 30.24
CA ASP A 529 -25.85 -4.64 30.82
C ASP A 529 -26.66 -5.43 29.77
N VAL A 530 -27.29 -6.54 30.20
CA VAL A 530 -28.10 -7.40 29.33
C VAL A 530 -29.33 -6.71 28.72
N SER A 531 -29.79 -5.61 29.30
CA SER A 531 -30.91 -4.81 28.76
C SER A 531 -30.45 -3.79 27.71
N GLY A 532 -29.14 -3.68 27.49
CA GLY A 532 -28.53 -2.68 26.61
C GLY A 532 -28.36 -1.31 27.26
N LYS A 533 -28.56 -1.20 28.58
CA LYS A 533 -28.30 0.04 29.32
C LYS A 533 -26.80 0.26 29.44
N GLU A 534 -26.33 1.44 29.05
CA GLU A 534 -24.95 1.87 29.22
C GLU A 534 -24.62 1.98 30.71
N ILE A 535 -23.59 1.26 31.14
CA ILE A 535 -23.12 1.22 32.52
C ILE A 535 -21.93 2.16 32.70
N MET A 536 -21.01 2.19 31.74
CA MET A 536 -19.79 2.98 31.84
C MET A 536 -19.15 3.22 30.46
N VAL A 537 -18.45 4.34 30.33
CA VAL A 537 -17.56 4.65 29.21
C VAL A 537 -16.11 4.44 29.67
N LEU A 538 -15.38 3.54 29.01
CA LEU A 538 -13.98 3.22 29.31
C LEU A 538 -12.98 4.04 28.50
N SER A 539 -13.44 4.55 27.35
CA SER A 539 -12.65 5.44 26.51
C SER A 539 -13.58 6.25 25.62
N ASP A 540 -13.30 7.54 25.45
CA ASP A 540 -14.00 8.40 24.49
C ASP A 540 -13.06 9.52 24.03
N GLY A 541 -12.68 9.50 22.75
CA GLY A 541 -11.82 10.54 22.18
C GLY A 541 -10.88 10.06 21.07
N LEU A 542 -10.07 10.98 20.58
CA LEU A 542 -9.08 10.72 19.53
C LEU A 542 -7.93 9.87 20.08
N GLN A 543 -7.61 8.77 19.41
CA GLN A 543 -6.49 7.88 19.74
C GLN A 543 -5.63 7.66 18.50
N LYS A 544 -4.30 7.72 18.67
CA LYS A 544 -3.32 7.44 17.62
C LYS A 544 -3.31 5.94 17.27
N ALA A 545 -2.55 5.58 16.23
CA ALA A 545 -2.30 4.17 15.97
C ALA A 545 -1.54 3.52 17.14
N GLY A 546 -1.99 2.36 17.61
CA GLY A 546 -1.37 1.66 18.73
C GLY A 546 -2.25 0.55 19.33
N ASN A 547 -1.65 -0.24 20.21
CA ASN A 547 -2.34 -1.19 21.08
C ASN A 547 -2.72 -0.49 22.38
N TYR A 548 -3.94 -0.74 22.86
CA TYR A 548 -4.49 -0.10 24.04
C TYR A 548 -5.06 -1.14 25.00
N LYS A 549 -4.92 -0.86 26.30
CA LYS A 549 -5.55 -1.62 27.38
C LYS A 549 -6.43 -0.71 28.22
N ARG A 550 -7.58 -1.21 28.64
CA ARG A 550 -8.50 -0.53 29.56
C ARG A 550 -8.96 -1.49 30.63
N ASP A 551 -8.76 -1.09 31.87
CA ASP A 551 -9.22 -1.86 33.02
C ASP A 551 -10.69 -1.56 33.28
N PHE A 552 -11.42 -2.61 33.66
CA PHE A 552 -12.81 -2.53 34.07
C PHE A 552 -12.97 -3.18 35.44
N ASN A 553 -13.42 -2.39 36.41
CA ASN A 553 -13.72 -2.85 37.75
C ASN A 553 -15.24 -2.89 37.95
N GLY A 554 -15.77 -4.10 38.08
CA GLY A 554 -17.18 -4.38 38.29
C GLY A 554 -17.60 -4.39 39.76
N ILE A 555 -16.82 -3.87 40.72
CA ILE A 555 -17.09 -3.98 42.17
C ILE A 555 -18.48 -3.47 42.60
N ALA A 556 -19.03 -2.49 41.89
CA ALA A 556 -20.37 -1.94 42.13
C ALA A 556 -21.51 -2.65 41.36
N LEU A 557 -21.21 -3.70 40.59
CA LEU A 557 -22.15 -4.42 39.73
C LEU A 557 -22.49 -5.82 40.28
N SER A 558 -23.68 -6.33 40.00
CA SER A 558 -24.09 -7.70 40.36
C SER A 558 -23.37 -8.75 39.51
N SER A 559 -23.16 -9.97 40.03
CA SER A 559 -22.69 -11.10 39.20
C SER A 559 -23.66 -11.34 38.04
N GLY A 560 -23.13 -11.52 36.83
CA GLY A 560 -23.96 -11.59 35.62
C GLY A 560 -23.20 -11.37 34.32
N ILE A 561 -23.96 -11.34 33.22
CA ILE A 561 -23.44 -11.11 31.87
C ILE A 561 -23.43 -9.61 31.57
N TYR A 562 -22.33 -9.13 31.02
CA TYR A 562 -22.19 -7.77 30.50
C TYR A 562 -21.64 -7.80 29.09
N PHE A 563 -21.83 -6.71 28.35
CA PHE A 563 -21.28 -6.54 27.02
C PHE A 563 -20.41 -5.29 26.97
N TYR A 564 -19.37 -5.31 26.16
CA TYR A 564 -18.63 -4.11 25.84
C TYR A 564 -18.51 -3.95 24.33
N ARG A 565 -18.56 -2.71 23.87
CA ARG A 565 -18.54 -2.35 22.45
C ARG A 565 -17.52 -1.25 22.22
N ILE A 566 -16.69 -1.45 21.21
CA ILE A 566 -15.84 -0.42 20.66
C ILE A 566 -16.47 0.13 19.37
N THR A 567 -16.38 1.44 19.18
CA THR A 567 -16.62 2.14 17.92
C THR A 567 -15.39 2.98 17.64
N ALA A 568 -14.69 2.72 16.53
CA ALA A 568 -13.56 3.53 16.08
C ALA A 568 -13.92 4.15 14.73
N LYS A 569 -13.80 5.48 14.63
CA LYS A 569 -14.13 6.24 13.42
C LYS A 569 -12.90 6.97 12.90
N ASN A 570 -12.54 6.74 11.65
CA ASN A 570 -11.55 7.52 10.91
C ASN A 570 -12.19 7.96 9.59
N GLY A 571 -12.58 9.23 9.47
CA GLY A 571 -13.30 9.72 8.29
C GLY A 571 -14.61 8.95 8.05
N ASN A 572 -14.68 8.25 6.92
CA ASN A 572 -15.83 7.41 6.53
C ASN A 572 -15.73 5.97 7.05
N ASP A 573 -14.57 5.54 7.53
CA ASP A 573 -14.35 4.18 8.04
C ASP A 573 -14.83 4.08 9.48
N ILE A 574 -15.72 3.10 9.73
CA ILE A 574 -16.29 2.84 11.05
C ILE A 574 -16.06 1.37 11.40
N PHE A 575 -15.23 1.12 12.39
CA PHE A 575 -15.09 -0.20 13.01
C PHE A 575 -16.00 -0.30 14.24
N ILE A 576 -16.90 -1.28 14.26
CA ILE A 576 -17.74 -1.60 15.42
C ILE A 576 -17.57 -3.08 15.75
N LYS A 577 -17.19 -3.37 17.00
CA LYS A 577 -17.12 -4.74 17.51
C LYS A 577 -17.64 -4.79 18.95
N SER A 578 -18.34 -5.86 19.29
CA SER A 578 -18.85 -6.11 20.65
C SER A 578 -18.46 -7.49 21.12
N ASN A 579 -18.12 -7.63 22.40
CA ASN A 579 -17.81 -8.90 23.05
C ASN A 579 -18.58 -9.01 24.38
N LYS A 580 -18.71 -10.24 24.87
CA LYS A 580 -19.43 -10.59 26.11
C LYS A 580 -18.42 -10.85 27.23
N MET A 581 -18.70 -10.36 28.44
CA MET A 581 -17.94 -10.67 29.65
C MET A 581 -18.85 -11.18 30.77
N ILE A 582 -18.32 -12.01 31.66
CA ILE A 582 -19.06 -12.66 32.76
C ILE A 582 -18.42 -12.23 34.08
N LEU A 583 -19.16 -11.50 34.91
CA LEU A 583 -18.76 -11.16 36.28
C LEU A 583 -19.22 -12.27 37.23
N ALA A 584 -18.30 -12.89 37.95
CA ALA A 584 -18.57 -13.95 38.91
C ALA A 584 -17.90 -13.63 40.25
N LYS A 585 -18.57 -12.80 41.08
CA LYS A 585 -18.14 -12.47 42.43
C LYS A 585 -18.50 -13.54 43.45
#